data_AF-A0A955UF38-F1
#
_entry.id   AF-A0A955UF38-F1
#
_cell.length_a   1.000
_cell.length_b   1.000
_cell.length_c   1.000
_cell.angle_alpha   90.00
_cell.angle_beta   90.00
_cell.angle_gamma   90.00
#
_symmetry.space_group_name_H-M   'P 1'
#
loop_
_entity.id
_entity.type
_entity.pdbx_description
1 polymer ?
#
loop_
_entity_poly.entity_id
_entity_poly.type
_entity_poly.pdbx_seq_one_letter_code
_entity_poly.pdbx_strand_id
1 'polypeptide(L)'
;MPTGTWGGSRFGYGGTALAYNPANNSLFMVGHDWDQMVAEASIPDPVLASNVSELPTSTVLQPFTDVTEGMMSSVGNGNIKVGGLLPFNNKLFGAVYVYYDADGSQKLSHFSSSFALSQIGDAQGMYQVGDGMNVKAGYVSGYMTQIPQEWQSSLGGPAITGNCCIPIVSRTSSGPAALIFNPEDLGKVSPAPTIPLVYYPYEHPLGPWGESISPSNPYFNGTTQIKGVVFPKGTRSLLFLGGSGLGEWCYGTGGITGECYDPIYGSKGNHAYPYANQVFAYDVLELLQVKNGTKKPWEVKPYQTWQFILPFQTEGDLVVKGAAYDPNTQRMFISHKNADNPLVIHVFKVTIPPDLEQDTIPPTPPQNLNLTIIPNG
;
A
#
# COMPACT_ATOMS: atom_id res chain seq x y z
N MET A 1 -6.20 15.77 8.92
CA MET A 1 -6.63 14.92 10.06
C MET A 1 -6.50 15.71 11.36
N PRO A 2 -7.34 15.47 12.37
CA PRO A 2 -7.25 16.18 13.65
C PRO A 2 -5.95 15.80 14.38
N THR A 3 -5.41 16.74 15.15
CA THR A 3 -4.26 16.50 16.04
C THR A 3 -4.72 15.94 17.38
N GLY A 4 -3.76 15.53 18.21
CA GLY A 4 -4.03 14.98 19.55
C GLY A 4 -4.28 13.47 19.56
N THR A 5 -4.54 12.96 20.76
CA THR A 5 -4.80 11.54 21.03
C THR A 5 -6.29 11.26 20.99
N TRP A 6 -6.67 10.19 20.30
CA TRP A 6 -8.05 9.76 20.10
C TRP A 6 -8.17 8.27 20.40
N GLY A 7 -8.59 7.90 21.62
CA GLY A 7 -8.47 6.51 22.09
C GLY A 7 -7.02 6.17 22.43
N GLY A 8 -6.53 5.03 21.97
CA GLY A 8 -5.18 4.54 22.32
C GLY A 8 -4.04 5.06 21.46
N SER A 9 -4.29 5.91 20.46
CA SER A 9 -3.25 6.42 19.54
C SER A 9 -3.55 7.83 19.01
N ARG A 10 -2.78 8.29 18.02
CA ARG A 10 -2.84 9.59 17.33
C ARG A 10 -2.50 9.43 15.84
N PHE A 11 -2.87 10.42 15.01
CA PHE A 11 -2.57 10.39 13.57
C PHE A 11 -1.13 10.73 13.20
N GLY A 12 -0.40 11.43 14.07
CA GLY A 12 1.01 11.76 13.84
C GLY A 12 1.85 10.49 13.67
N TYR A 13 2.80 10.50 12.73
CA TYR A 13 3.57 9.32 12.30
C TYR A 13 2.75 8.13 11.79
N GLY A 14 1.44 8.30 11.57
CA GLY A 14 0.53 7.26 11.10
C GLY A 14 0.10 7.44 9.65
N GLY A 15 -1.15 7.08 9.38
CA GLY A 15 -1.76 7.16 8.05
C GLY A 15 -1.37 6.00 7.13
N THR A 16 -0.84 4.91 7.69
CA THR A 16 -0.57 3.67 6.94
C THR A 16 -1.83 2.81 6.84
N ALA A 17 -1.76 1.76 5.99
CA ALA A 17 -2.84 0.79 5.81
C ALA A 17 -4.21 1.44 5.52
N LEU A 18 -4.20 2.51 4.73
CA LEU A 18 -5.39 3.31 4.42
C LEU A 18 -6.43 2.46 3.67
N ALA A 19 -7.70 2.53 4.08
CA ALA A 19 -8.78 1.83 3.40
C ALA A 19 -10.09 2.64 3.40
N TYR A 20 -10.81 2.59 2.29
CA TYR A 20 -12.07 3.30 2.11
C TYR A 20 -13.25 2.44 2.58
N ASN A 21 -14.09 3.01 3.45
CA ASN A 21 -15.31 2.38 3.91
C ASN A 21 -16.52 2.94 3.14
N PRO A 22 -17.11 2.19 2.19
CA PRO A 22 -18.25 2.65 1.42
C PRO A 22 -19.54 2.79 2.25
N ALA A 23 -19.64 2.13 3.42
CA ALA A 23 -20.85 2.19 4.24
C ALA A 23 -21.05 3.57 4.89
N ASN A 24 -19.95 4.24 5.25
CA ASN A 24 -19.97 5.52 5.96
C ASN A 24 -19.32 6.68 5.19
N ASN A 25 -18.84 6.45 3.96
CA ASN A 25 -18.02 7.41 3.19
C ASN A 25 -16.88 7.98 4.07
N SER A 26 -16.07 7.06 4.59
CA SER A 26 -15.03 7.33 5.59
C SER A 26 -13.75 6.57 5.26
N LEU A 27 -12.69 6.83 6.03
CA LEU A 27 -11.41 6.14 5.90
C LEU A 27 -11.07 5.42 7.21
N PHE A 28 -10.72 4.13 7.09
CA PHE A 28 -9.96 3.44 8.12
C PHE A 28 -8.47 3.66 7.89
N MET A 29 -7.72 3.84 8.95
CA MET A 29 -6.25 3.93 8.88
C MET A 29 -5.60 3.58 10.21
N VAL A 30 -4.34 3.17 10.12
CA VAL A 30 -3.50 2.95 11.28
C VAL A 30 -2.92 4.28 11.77
N GLY A 31 -2.93 4.44 13.10
CA GLY A 31 -2.39 5.59 13.82
C GLY A 31 -0.87 5.54 13.92
N HIS A 32 -0.35 6.06 15.01
CA HIS A 32 1.08 6.20 15.25
C HIS A 32 1.82 4.86 15.06
N ASP A 33 3.02 4.93 14.47
CA ASP A 33 3.83 3.76 14.12
C ASP A 33 4.09 2.80 15.30
N TRP A 34 4.10 3.29 16.53
CA TRP A 34 4.32 2.45 17.71
C TRP A 34 3.08 1.75 18.24
N ASP A 35 1.89 2.31 18.00
CA ASP A 35 0.67 1.83 18.64
C ASP A 35 -0.05 0.80 17.77
N GLN A 36 0.05 0.92 16.43
CA GLN A 36 -0.56 0.00 15.46
C GLN A 36 -2.09 -0.16 15.58
N MET A 37 -2.75 0.83 16.16
CA MET A 37 -4.20 0.86 16.33
C MET A 37 -4.90 1.50 15.12
N VAL A 38 -6.16 1.12 14.89
CA VAL A 38 -6.97 1.58 13.76
C VAL A 38 -8.05 2.54 14.23
N ALA A 39 -8.25 3.65 13.50
CA ALA A 39 -9.37 4.56 13.67
C ALA A 39 -10.18 4.67 12.38
N GLU A 40 -11.42 5.13 12.50
CA GLU A 40 -12.25 5.56 11.37
C GLU A 40 -12.43 7.08 11.43
N ALA A 41 -12.23 7.76 10.30
CA ALA A 41 -12.39 9.20 10.21
C ALA A 41 -13.26 9.61 9.01
N SER A 42 -14.00 10.71 9.16
CA SER A 42 -14.83 11.26 8.09
C SER A 42 -14.00 11.82 6.94
N ILE A 43 -14.62 11.90 5.76
CA ILE A 43 -14.07 12.57 4.58
C ILE A 43 -14.83 13.89 4.39
N PRO A 44 -14.28 15.04 4.81
CA PRO A 44 -14.86 16.34 4.45
C PRO A 44 -14.67 16.60 2.94
N ASP A 45 -15.42 17.55 2.39
CA ASP A 45 -15.23 17.97 1.01
C ASP A 45 -13.80 18.51 0.82
N PRO A 46 -13.01 17.94 -0.12
CA PRO A 46 -11.64 18.38 -0.32
C PRO A 46 -11.60 19.78 -0.91
N VAL A 47 -10.61 20.58 -0.49
CA VAL A 47 -10.38 21.93 -1.01
C VAL A 47 -8.97 22.06 -1.58
N LEU A 48 -8.83 22.95 -2.56
CA LEU A 48 -7.51 23.43 -3.00
C LEU A 48 -7.03 24.53 -2.04
N ALA A 49 -5.87 24.31 -1.43
CA ALA A 49 -5.24 25.27 -0.53
C ALA A 49 -3.72 25.30 -0.71
N SER A 50 -3.10 26.45 -0.44
CA SER A 50 -1.65 26.62 -0.42
C SER A 50 -1.07 26.49 0.99
N ASN A 51 -1.90 26.48 2.03
CA ASN A 51 -1.50 26.30 3.43
C ASN A 51 -2.26 25.14 4.11
N VAL A 52 -1.57 24.37 4.94
CA VAL A 52 -2.18 23.24 5.68
C VAL A 52 -3.30 23.70 6.62
N SER A 53 -3.20 24.92 7.19
CA SER A 53 -4.20 25.48 8.10
C SER A 53 -5.53 25.83 7.43
N GLU A 54 -5.57 25.92 6.10
CA GLU A 54 -6.77 26.21 5.32
C GLU A 54 -7.53 24.93 4.92
N LEU A 55 -6.93 23.75 5.17
CA LEU A 55 -7.55 22.48 4.85
C LEU A 55 -8.68 22.16 5.84
N PRO A 56 -9.78 21.54 5.36
CA PRO A 56 -10.81 21.03 6.23
C PRO A 56 -10.27 19.91 7.12
N THR A 57 -10.69 19.91 8.38
CA THR A 57 -10.29 18.87 9.34
C THR A 57 -11.36 17.80 9.41
N SER A 58 -10.95 16.53 9.24
CA SER A 58 -11.83 15.38 9.44
C SER A 58 -12.25 15.23 10.90
N THR A 59 -13.39 14.59 11.13
CA THR A 59 -13.85 14.17 12.46
C THR A 59 -13.48 12.70 12.67
N VAL A 60 -13.03 12.35 13.88
CA VAL A 60 -12.85 10.94 14.26
C VAL A 60 -14.21 10.34 14.55
N LEU A 61 -14.61 9.35 13.73
CA LEU A 61 -15.88 8.65 13.86
C LEU A 61 -15.76 7.49 14.86
N GLN A 62 -14.64 6.78 14.80
CA GLN A 62 -14.29 5.73 15.75
C GLN A 62 -12.85 5.93 16.21
N PRO A 63 -12.59 6.02 17.52
CA PRO A 63 -11.25 6.28 18.05
C PRO A 63 -10.31 5.10 17.80
N PHE A 64 -9.00 5.35 17.94
CA PHE A 64 -7.98 4.33 17.75
C PHE A 64 -8.16 3.17 18.73
N THR A 65 -8.34 1.97 18.18
CA THR A 65 -8.51 0.72 18.91
C THR A 65 -7.64 -0.39 18.30
N ASP A 66 -7.20 -1.33 19.12
CA ASP A 66 -6.54 -2.55 18.63
C ASP A 66 -7.59 -3.53 18.07
N VAL A 67 -7.79 -3.47 16.76
CA VAL A 67 -8.71 -4.35 16.01
C VAL A 67 -8.23 -5.79 15.89
N THR A 68 -7.05 -6.10 16.44
CA THR A 68 -6.49 -7.45 16.48
C THR A 68 -6.64 -8.11 17.84
N GLU A 69 -7.12 -7.37 18.84
CA GLU A 69 -7.27 -7.85 20.23
C GLU A 69 -6.01 -8.54 20.77
N GLY A 70 -4.83 -7.97 20.48
CA GLY A 70 -3.53 -8.48 20.89
C GLY A 70 -3.00 -9.67 20.08
N MET A 71 -3.72 -10.16 19.06
CA MET A 71 -3.28 -11.32 18.27
C MET A 71 -2.06 -11.06 17.38
N MET A 72 -1.62 -9.80 17.21
CA MET A 72 -0.42 -9.48 16.43
C MET A 72 0.82 -10.26 16.87
N SER A 73 1.00 -10.55 18.16
CA SER A 73 2.16 -11.31 18.63
C SER A 73 2.20 -12.76 18.13
N SER A 74 1.11 -13.29 17.56
CA SER A 74 1.09 -14.65 17.03
C SER A 74 1.81 -14.78 15.68
N VAL A 75 2.13 -13.67 15.00
CA VAL A 75 2.83 -13.75 13.70
C VAL A 75 4.34 -13.85 13.81
N GLY A 76 4.90 -13.58 14.99
CA GLY A 76 6.33 -13.62 15.24
C GLY A 76 6.75 -12.67 16.37
N ASN A 77 8.05 -12.44 16.48
CA ASN A 77 8.64 -11.57 17.50
C ASN A 77 9.12 -10.25 16.90
N GLY A 78 9.32 -9.23 17.76
CA GLY A 78 9.93 -7.96 17.38
C GLY A 78 8.90 -6.89 16.99
N ASN A 79 9.28 -6.01 16.06
CA ASN A 79 8.44 -4.90 15.62
C ASN A 79 7.41 -5.41 14.59
N ILE A 80 6.15 -5.51 15.00
CA ILE A 80 5.05 -6.02 14.17
C ILE A 80 4.19 -4.84 13.73
N LYS A 81 3.82 -4.82 12.46
CA LYS A 81 3.09 -3.72 11.83
C LYS A 81 1.82 -4.21 11.17
N VAL A 82 0.76 -3.41 11.21
CA VAL A 82 -0.41 -3.55 10.35
C VAL A 82 -0.03 -3.04 8.96
N GLY A 83 0.01 -3.94 7.99
CA GLY A 83 0.45 -3.66 6.62
C GLY A 83 -0.64 -3.18 5.68
N GLY A 84 -1.90 -3.55 5.94
CA GLY A 84 -3.03 -3.14 5.13
C GLY A 84 -4.37 -3.46 5.78
N LEU A 85 -5.40 -2.75 5.34
CA LEU A 85 -6.79 -2.92 5.74
C LEU A 85 -7.66 -3.06 4.49
N LEU A 86 -8.76 -3.81 4.61
CA LEU A 86 -9.72 -4.04 3.54
C LEU A 86 -11.14 -4.19 4.12
N PRO A 87 -11.98 -3.16 4.01
CA PRO A 87 -13.42 -3.29 4.16
C PRO A 87 -13.99 -4.23 3.10
N PHE A 88 -14.61 -5.33 3.51
CA PHE A 88 -15.22 -6.31 2.61
C PHE A 88 -16.38 -7.01 3.31
N ASN A 89 -17.54 -7.11 2.65
CA ASN A 89 -18.74 -7.78 3.17
C ASN A 89 -19.08 -7.45 4.64
N ASN A 90 -19.08 -6.16 4.98
CA ASN A 90 -19.41 -5.66 6.33
C ASN A 90 -18.44 -6.12 7.45
N LYS A 91 -17.22 -6.51 7.08
CA LYS A 91 -16.11 -6.81 7.99
C LYS A 91 -14.88 -6.00 7.60
N LEU A 92 -14.04 -5.71 8.60
CA LEU A 92 -12.72 -5.16 8.40
C LEU A 92 -11.72 -6.32 8.36
N PHE A 93 -11.15 -6.58 7.20
CA PHE A 93 -10.01 -7.49 7.05
C PHE A 93 -8.71 -6.70 7.16
N GLY A 94 -7.67 -7.34 7.66
CA GLY A 94 -6.36 -6.73 7.80
C GLY A 94 -5.23 -7.72 7.61
N ALA A 95 -4.04 -7.20 7.37
CA ALA A 95 -2.81 -7.97 7.28
C ALA A 95 -1.73 -7.36 8.18
N VAL A 96 -0.90 -8.21 8.78
CA VAL A 96 0.19 -7.82 9.68
C VAL A 96 1.50 -8.49 9.29
N TYR A 97 2.62 -7.79 9.48
CA TYR A 97 3.95 -8.26 9.15
C TYR A 97 4.96 -7.98 10.26
N VAL A 98 5.90 -8.90 10.44
CA VAL A 98 7.13 -8.67 11.21
C VAL A 98 8.04 -7.78 10.35
N TYR A 99 8.38 -6.59 10.85
CA TYR A 99 9.19 -5.60 10.12
C TYR A 99 10.59 -6.12 9.79
N TYR A 100 11.21 -6.83 10.72
CA TYR A 100 12.54 -7.42 10.55
C TYR A 100 12.52 -8.89 10.99
N ASP A 101 12.41 -9.78 10.02
CA ASP A 101 12.26 -11.23 10.21
C ASP A 101 13.45 -11.93 9.55
N ALA A 102 14.57 -11.96 10.29
CA ALA A 102 15.87 -12.40 9.77
C ALA A 102 15.88 -13.87 9.34
N ASP A 103 15.12 -14.72 10.03
CA ASP A 103 15.01 -16.14 9.74
C ASP A 103 13.89 -16.48 8.75
N GLY A 104 13.08 -15.48 8.35
CA GLY A 104 11.96 -15.67 7.43
C GLY A 104 10.88 -16.59 8.00
N SER A 105 10.71 -16.57 9.32
CA SER A 105 9.86 -17.52 10.06
C SER A 105 8.38 -17.16 10.05
N GLN A 106 8.01 -15.92 9.69
CA GLN A 106 6.61 -15.51 9.66
C GLN A 106 5.79 -16.34 8.67
N LYS A 107 4.70 -16.93 9.16
CA LYS A 107 3.69 -17.66 8.34
C LYS A 107 2.30 -17.03 8.39
N LEU A 108 1.87 -16.65 9.60
CA LEU A 108 0.56 -16.03 9.83
C LEU A 108 0.62 -14.54 9.46
N SER A 109 -0.48 -13.98 8.97
CA SER A 109 -0.52 -12.56 8.58
C SER A 109 -1.90 -11.92 8.58
N HIS A 110 -2.98 -12.63 8.25
CA HIS A 110 -4.28 -11.98 8.02
C HIS A 110 -5.24 -12.14 9.19
N PHE A 111 -6.10 -11.15 9.41
CA PHE A 111 -7.16 -11.20 10.42
C PHE A 111 -8.46 -10.59 9.87
N SER A 112 -9.54 -10.77 10.62
CA SER A 112 -10.81 -10.07 10.41
C SER A 112 -11.37 -9.56 11.73
N SER A 113 -12.09 -8.45 11.69
CA SER A 113 -12.84 -7.84 12.81
C SER A 113 -14.12 -7.19 12.27
N SER A 114 -15.02 -6.73 13.12
CA SER A 114 -16.17 -5.94 12.68
C SER A 114 -15.79 -4.50 12.29
N PHE A 115 -16.72 -3.79 11.66
CA PHE A 115 -16.59 -2.35 11.45
C PHE A 115 -16.76 -1.52 12.72
N ALA A 116 -17.35 -2.08 13.78
CA ALA A 116 -17.42 -1.42 15.07
C ALA A 116 -16.10 -1.65 15.79
N LEU A 117 -15.15 -0.73 15.66
CA LEU A 117 -13.78 -0.88 16.17
C LEU A 117 -13.74 -1.05 17.69
N SER A 118 -14.78 -0.62 18.41
CA SER A 118 -14.94 -0.80 19.85
C SER A 118 -15.54 -2.15 20.25
N GLN A 119 -15.96 -2.97 19.29
CA GLN A 119 -16.40 -4.34 19.58
C GLN A 119 -15.20 -5.15 20.08
N ILE A 120 -15.45 -5.98 21.10
CA ILE A 120 -14.44 -6.84 21.72
C ILE A 120 -14.93 -8.29 21.59
N GLY A 121 -13.99 -9.21 21.43
CA GLY A 121 -14.22 -10.64 21.26
C GLY A 121 -14.68 -11.02 19.85
N ASP A 122 -14.48 -10.15 18.86
CA ASP A 122 -14.90 -10.36 17.47
C ASP A 122 -13.74 -10.41 16.47
N ALA A 123 -12.52 -10.03 16.90
CA ALA A 123 -11.33 -10.25 16.11
C ALA A 123 -11.08 -11.77 15.93
N GLN A 124 -10.74 -12.18 14.71
CA GLN A 124 -10.40 -13.56 14.35
C GLN A 124 -9.11 -13.60 13.54
N GLY A 125 -8.21 -14.53 13.87
CA GLY A 125 -6.90 -14.67 13.23
C GLY A 125 -5.82 -15.10 14.21
N MET A 126 -4.54 -14.93 13.90
CA MET A 126 -3.99 -14.60 12.58
C MET A 126 -3.97 -15.85 11.68
N TYR A 127 -4.30 -15.67 10.40
CA TYR A 127 -4.39 -16.75 9.42
C TYR A 127 -3.20 -16.73 8.46
N GLN A 128 -2.80 -17.92 8.00
CA GLN A 128 -1.84 -18.07 6.91
C GLN A 128 -2.55 -17.86 5.56
N VAL A 129 -1.97 -17.04 4.70
CA VAL A 129 -2.40 -16.83 3.31
C VAL A 129 -1.25 -17.21 2.40
N GLY A 130 -1.51 -18.10 1.44
CA GLY A 130 -0.47 -18.71 0.60
C GLY A 130 0.24 -19.89 1.25
N ASP A 131 0.97 -20.65 0.43
CA ASP A 131 1.58 -21.93 0.81
C ASP A 131 2.81 -21.81 1.73
N GLY A 132 3.35 -20.60 1.92
CA GLY A 132 4.56 -20.36 2.71
C GLY A 132 5.86 -20.82 2.04
N MET A 133 5.79 -21.44 0.85
CA MET A 133 6.94 -21.93 0.10
C MET A 133 7.21 -21.03 -1.11
N ASN A 134 6.24 -20.96 -2.03
CA ASN A 134 6.30 -20.11 -3.22
C ASN A 134 5.74 -18.72 -2.91
N VAL A 135 4.76 -18.66 -2.00
CA VAL A 135 4.13 -17.43 -1.51
C VAL A 135 4.44 -17.28 -0.02
N LYS A 136 5.41 -16.41 0.29
CA LYS A 136 5.86 -16.14 1.66
C LYS A 136 4.95 -15.08 2.31
N ALA A 137 4.91 -15.05 3.65
CA ALA A 137 4.15 -14.02 4.38
C ALA A 137 4.59 -12.59 3.99
N GLY A 138 5.87 -12.38 3.71
CA GLY A 138 6.41 -11.10 3.22
C GLY A 138 5.89 -10.66 1.85
N TYR A 139 5.13 -11.49 1.12
CA TYR A 139 4.54 -11.14 -0.18
C TYR A 139 3.07 -10.71 -0.05
N VAL A 140 2.41 -11.04 1.06
CA VAL A 140 0.95 -10.92 1.23
C VAL A 140 0.54 -10.12 2.46
N SER A 141 1.48 -9.76 3.33
CA SER A 141 1.17 -9.20 4.66
C SER A 141 1.00 -7.66 4.68
N GLY A 142 0.58 -7.07 3.57
CA GLY A 142 0.64 -5.63 3.32
C GLY A 142 -0.67 -5.04 2.81
N TYR A 143 -0.55 -4.13 1.86
CA TYR A 143 -1.67 -3.44 1.23
C TYR A 143 -2.68 -4.40 0.59
N MET A 144 -3.94 -3.96 0.49
CA MET A 144 -5.02 -4.72 -0.12
C MET A 144 -5.91 -3.80 -0.94
N THR A 145 -6.60 -4.37 -1.94
CA THR A 145 -7.68 -3.69 -2.66
C THR A 145 -8.73 -4.72 -3.11
N GLN A 146 -9.98 -4.29 -3.25
CA GLN A 146 -10.97 -5.07 -3.97
C GLN A 146 -10.65 -5.09 -5.47
N ILE A 147 -10.99 -6.19 -6.14
CA ILE A 147 -10.95 -6.33 -7.60
C ILE A 147 -12.28 -5.80 -8.14
N PRO A 148 -12.28 -4.87 -9.14
CA PRO A 148 -13.49 -4.41 -9.78
C PRO A 148 -14.33 -5.56 -10.36
N GLN A 149 -15.65 -5.47 -10.27
CA GLN A 149 -16.61 -6.52 -10.64
C GLN A 149 -16.30 -7.12 -12.03
N GLU A 150 -15.96 -6.27 -13.00
CA GLU A 150 -15.64 -6.63 -14.38
C GLU A 150 -14.42 -7.55 -14.52
N TRP A 151 -13.51 -7.57 -13.54
CA TRP A 151 -12.31 -8.40 -13.55
C TRP A 151 -12.39 -9.63 -12.65
N GLN A 152 -13.33 -9.69 -11.70
CA GLN A 152 -13.37 -10.76 -10.69
C GLN A 152 -13.45 -12.16 -11.30
N SER A 153 -14.33 -12.38 -12.29
CA SER A 153 -14.45 -13.68 -12.96
C SER A 153 -13.20 -14.04 -13.76
N SER A 154 -12.64 -13.08 -14.49
CA SER A 154 -11.45 -13.28 -15.32
C SER A 154 -10.21 -13.54 -14.48
N LEU A 155 -10.05 -12.86 -13.35
CA LEU A 155 -8.91 -13.01 -12.44
C LEU A 155 -9.09 -14.20 -11.48
N GLY A 156 -10.33 -14.53 -11.10
CA GLY A 156 -10.66 -15.69 -10.27
C GLY A 156 -10.80 -15.39 -8.78
N GLY A 157 -11.11 -14.14 -8.40
CA GLY A 157 -11.38 -13.80 -7.01
C GLY A 157 -11.75 -12.33 -6.78
N PRO A 158 -12.14 -11.97 -5.54
CA PRO A 158 -12.72 -10.67 -5.24
C PRO A 158 -11.73 -9.62 -4.75
N ALA A 159 -10.52 -10.00 -4.30
CA ALA A 159 -9.58 -9.08 -3.69
C ALA A 159 -8.12 -9.43 -4.04
N ILE A 160 -7.26 -8.42 -3.93
CA ILE A 160 -5.81 -8.54 -4.01
C ILE A 160 -5.22 -8.23 -2.64
N THR A 161 -4.26 -9.05 -2.23
CA THR A 161 -3.33 -8.74 -1.14
C THR A 161 -1.91 -8.72 -1.69
N GLY A 162 -1.05 -7.93 -1.07
CA GLY A 162 0.33 -7.81 -1.50
C GLY A 162 1.18 -7.11 -0.45
N ASN A 163 2.47 -7.33 -0.52
CA ASN A 163 3.45 -6.59 0.25
C ASN A 163 4.77 -6.57 -0.51
N CYS A 164 5.63 -5.62 -0.18
CA CYS A 164 6.97 -5.62 -0.70
C CYS A 164 7.92 -4.86 0.19
N CYS A 165 9.19 -4.96 -0.18
CA CYS A 165 10.19 -3.95 0.13
C CYS A 165 10.43 -3.74 1.64
N ILE A 166 10.10 -4.75 2.44
CA ILE A 166 10.40 -4.79 3.87
C ILE A 166 11.82 -5.36 4.09
N PRO A 167 12.47 -5.06 5.23
CA PRO A 167 13.80 -5.58 5.54
C PRO A 167 13.94 -7.09 5.40
N ILE A 168 15.17 -7.52 5.07
CA ILE A 168 15.52 -8.88 4.65
C ILE A 168 14.93 -9.17 3.26
N VAL A 169 15.59 -8.68 2.22
CA VAL A 169 15.07 -8.71 0.85
C VAL A 169 14.70 -10.13 0.36
N SER A 170 15.37 -11.17 0.87
CA SER A 170 15.11 -12.57 0.49
C SER A 170 13.76 -13.16 0.97
N ARG A 171 13.10 -12.54 1.96
CA ARG A 171 11.77 -12.98 2.45
C ARG A 171 10.59 -12.20 1.87
N THR A 172 10.86 -11.11 1.17
CA THR A 172 9.85 -10.21 0.58
C THR A 172 9.98 -10.18 -0.93
N SER A 173 8.96 -9.64 -1.61
CA SER A 173 9.06 -9.35 -3.04
C SER A 173 9.98 -8.15 -3.26
N SER A 174 10.93 -8.29 -4.20
CA SER A 174 11.86 -7.26 -4.69
C SER A 174 11.18 -6.38 -5.75
N GLY A 175 10.07 -5.76 -5.36
CA GLY A 175 9.12 -5.04 -6.19
C GLY A 175 7.68 -5.31 -5.73
N PRO A 176 6.67 -4.59 -6.24
CA PRO A 176 5.28 -4.81 -5.83
C PRO A 176 4.85 -6.27 -6.02
N ALA A 177 4.14 -6.82 -5.03
CA ALA A 177 3.43 -8.09 -5.17
C ALA A 177 1.93 -7.85 -5.27
N ALA A 178 1.23 -8.67 -6.06
CA ALA A 178 -0.22 -8.79 -6.04
C ALA A 178 -0.61 -10.26 -6.21
N LEU A 179 -1.35 -10.74 -5.22
CA LEU A 179 -1.89 -12.08 -5.15
C LEU A 179 -3.39 -11.96 -4.91
N ILE A 180 -4.17 -12.64 -5.74
CA ILE A 180 -5.62 -12.73 -5.54
C ILE A 180 -5.86 -13.62 -4.33
N PHE A 181 -6.78 -13.21 -3.47
CA PHE A 181 -7.29 -14.02 -2.37
C PHE A 181 -8.77 -13.73 -2.17
N ASN A 182 -9.47 -14.64 -1.49
CA ASN A 182 -10.83 -14.40 -1.03
C ASN A 182 -10.80 -14.15 0.49
N PRO A 183 -11.14 -12.94 0.97
CA PRO A 183 -11.18 -12.66 2.41
C PRO A 183 -12.11 -13.61 3.18
N GLU A 184 -13.17 -14.11 2.54
CA GLU A 184 -14.10 -15.06 3.14
C GLU A 184 -13.52 -16.47 3.35
N ASP A 185 -12.38 -16.82 2.75
CA ASP A 185 -11.75 -18.13 2.97
C ASP A 185 -10.90 -18.16 4.25
N LEU A 186 -10.62 -16.99 4.84
CA LEU A 186 -9.86 -16.87 6.09
C LEU A 186 -10.57 -17.62 7.23
N GLY A 187 -9.85 -18.52 7.88
CA GLY A 187 -10.38 -19.40 8.92
C GLY A 187 -11.25 -20.56 8.44
N LYS A 188 -11.59 -20.62 7.14
CA LYS A 188 -12.34 -21.73 6.52
C LYS A 188 -11.43 -22.69 5.77
N VAL A 189 -10.35 -22.18 5.18
CA VAL A 189 -9.31 -22.95 4.48
C VAL A 189 -7.94 -22.57 5.03
N SER A 190 -7.09 -23.55 5.32
CA SER A 190 -5.77 -23.33 5.91
C SER A 190 -4.68 -24.11 5.16
N PRO A 191 -3.72 -23.44 4.50
CA PRO A 191 -3.66 -21.99 4.31
C PRO A 191 -4.79 -21.49 3.39
N ALA A 192 -5.19 -20.22 3.55
CA ALA A 192 -6.13 -19.61 2.61
C ALA A 192 -5.47 -19.51 1.21
N PRO A 193 -6.17 -19.91 0.15
CA PRO A 193 -5.58 -20.03 -1.18
C PRO A 193 -5.29 -18.66 -1.80
N THR A 194 -4.27 -18.62 -2.65
CA THR A 194 -3.91 -17.42 -3.43
C THR A 194 -3.69 -17.76 -4.89
N ILE A 195 -3.98 -16.82 -5.78
CA ILE A 195 -3.55 -16.87 -7.20
C ILE A 195 -2.51 -15.76 -7.40
N PRO A 196 -1.22 -16.10 -7.56
CA PRO A 196 -0.19 -15.09 -7.77
C PRO A 196 -0.32 -14.45 -9.16
N LEU A 197 -0.28 -13.11 -9.21
CA LEU A 197 -0.32 -12.35 -10.47
C LEU A 197 1.01 -11.68 -10.77
N VAL A 198 1.63 -11.11 -9.75
CA VAL A 198 2.98 -10.52 -9.85
C VAL A 198 3.65 -10.60 -8.48
N TYR A 199 4.92 -10.99 -8.49
CA TYR A 199 5.87 -10.85 -7.40
C TYR A 199 7.27 -11.09 -7.96
N TYR A 200 8.28 -10.64 -7.23
CA TYR A 200 9.68 -10.69 -7.65
C TYR A 200 10.49 -11.39 -6.58
N PRO A 201 10.74 -12.71 -6.70
CA PRO A 201 11.58 -13.42 -5.75
C PRO A 201 13.02 -12.87 -5.81
N TYR A 202 13.82 -13.20 -4.81
CA TYR A 202 15.19 -12.68 -4.70
C TYR A 202 16.06 -12.98 -5.94
N GLU A 203 15.84 -14.13 -6.58
CA GLU A 203 16.54 -14.58 -7.77
C GLU A 203 16.04 -13.90 -9.06
N HIS A 204 14.88 -13.26 -9.02
CA HIS A 204 14.25 -12.55 -10.14
C HIS A 204 13.70 -11.19 -9.70
N PRO A 205 14.56 -10.27 -9.23
CA PRO A 205 14.10 -8.99 -8.72
C PRO A 205 13.66 -8.07 -9.87
N LEU A 206 12.77 -7.11 -9.60
CA LEU A 206 12.34 -6.12 -10.59
C LEU A 206 13.49 -5.16 -10.98
N GLY A 207 14.46 -4.99 -10.08
CA GLY A 207 15.70 -4.24 -10.26
C GLY A 207 16.74 -4.69 -9.22
N PRO A 208 18.02 -4.35 -9.39
CA PRO A 208 19.04 -4.70 -8.41
C PRO A 208 18.79 -3.96 -7.08
N TRP A 209 18.85 -4.68 -5.97
CA TRP A 209 18.54 -4.11 -4.64
C TRP A 209 19.67 -3.21 -4.12
N GLY A 210 20.92 -3.69 -4.11
CA GLY A 210 22.05 -3.05 -3.44
C GLY A 210 23.18 -2.66 -4.38
N GLU A 211 22.87 -2.36 -5.64
CA GLU A 211 23.88 -1.93 -6.60
C GLU A 211 23.92 -0.41 -6.68
N SER A 212 25.12 0.16 -6.50
CA SER A 212 25.41 1.57 -6.68
C SER A 212 25.53 1.88 -8.18
N ILE A 213 24.38 1.96 -8.85
CA ILE A 213 24.25 2.31 -10.27
C ILE A 213 23.66 3.71 -10.45
N SER A 214 24.15 4.44 -11.47
CA SER A 214 23.66 5.78 -11.83
C SER A 214 23.42 5.89 -13.34
N PRO A 215 22.19 6.24 -13.78
CA PRO A 215 21.00 6.48 -12.96
C PRO A 215 20.49 5.18 -12.30
N SER A 216 19.80 5.30 -11.17
CA SER A 216 19.22 4.15 -10.46
C SER A 216 18.19 3.45 -11.33
N ASN A 217 17.98 2.15 -11.06
CA ASN A 217 16.91 1.42 -11.74
C ASN A 217 15.55 2.10 -11.44
N PRO A 218 14.77 2.43 -12.49
CA PRO A 218 13.54 3.22 -12.33
C PRO A 218 12.38 2.44 -11.67
N TYR A 219 12.51 1.11 -11.57
CA TYR A 219 11.47 0.22 -11.08
C TYR A 219 11.71 -0.25 -9.65
N PHE A 220 12.97 -0.51 -9.27
CA PHE A 220 13.27 -1.02 -7.93
C PHE A 220 14.75 -0.83 -7.56
N ASN A 221 14.99 -0.39 -6.33
CA ASN A 221 16.29 -0.42 -5.64
C ASN A 221 16.08 -0.55 -4.12
N GLY A 222 17.16 -0.55 -3.34
CA GLY A 222 17.11 -0.78 -1.89
C GLY A 222 16.37 0.27 -1.07
N THR A 223 15.94 1.37 -1.68
CA THR A 223 15.12 2.41 -1.05
C THR A 223 13.66 2.41 -1.51
N THR A 224 13.30 1.54 -2.46
CA THR A 224 11.92 1.46 -2.97
C THR A 224 10.96 1.09 -1.85
N GLN A 225 9.82 1.77 -1.81
CA GLN A 225 8.73 1.48 -0.89
C GLN A 225 7.42 1.47 -1.67
N ILE A 226 6.59 0.47 -1.45
CA ILE A 226 5.19 0.45 -1.92
C ILE A 226 4.29 0.50 -0.69
N LYS A 227 3.30 1.39 -0.73
CA LYS A 227 2.48 1.77 0.43
C LYS A 227 1.00 1.58 0.20
N GLY A 228 0.58 1.39 -1.04
CA GLY A 228 -0.82 1.12 -1.37
C GLY A 228 -0.97 0.52 -2.74
N VAL A 229 -2.14 -0.06 -2.97
CA VAL A 229 -2.56 -0.58 -4.27
C VAL A 229 -3.97 -0.08 -4.55
N VAL A 230 -4.22 0.31 -5.79
CA VAL A 230 -5.50 0.80 -6.26
C VAL A 230 -5.82 0.10 -7.58
N PHE A 231 -7.03 -0.43 -7.70
CA PHE A 231 -7.53 -1.03 -8.93
C PHE A 231 -8.74 -0.23 -9.42
N PRO A 232 -8.54 0.81 -10.26
CA PRO A 232 -9.63 1.67 -10.68
C PRO A 232 -10.68 0.93 -11.51
N LYS A 233 -11.94 1.10 -11.13
CA LYS A 233 -13.09 0.54 -11.85
C LYS A 233 -13.17 1.14 -13.25
N GLY A 234 -13.44 0.31 -14.25
CA GLY A 234 -13.51 0.69 -15.66
C GLY A 234 -12.15 0.77 -16.35
N THR A 235 -11.08 0.30 -15.70
CA THR A 235 -9.72 0.32 -16.26
C THR A 235 -9.09 -1.05 -16.28
N ARG A 236 -8.01 -1.20 -17.07
CA ARG A 236 -7.12 -2.36 -17.08
C ARG A 236 -5.79 -2.12 -16.37
N SER A 237 -5.76 -1.16 -15.44
CA SER A 237 -4.54 -0.80 -14.73
C SER A 237 -4.65 -1.16 -13.25
N LEU A 238 -3.71 -1.96 -12.77
CA LEU A 238 -3.45 -2.11 -11.35
C LEU A 238 -2.34 -1.11 -10.98
N LEU A 239 -2.62 -0.20 -10.05
CA LEU A 239 -1.72 0.88 -9.68
C LEU A 239 -1.14 0.61 -8.30
N PHE A 240 0.18 0.53 -8.20
CA PHE A 240 0.87 0.56 -6.91
C PHE A 240 1.40 1.96 -6.63
N LEU A 241 1.19 2.44 -5.41
CA LEU A 241 1.61 3.77 -4.97
C LEU A 241 2.73 3.66 -3.96
N GLY A 242 3.78 4.45 -4.16
CA GLY A 242 4.99 4.36 -3.38
C GLY A 242 6.04 5.35 -3.85
N GLY A 243 7.29 4.92 -3.90
CA GLY A 243 8.39 5.70 -4.44
C GLY A 243 9.74 5.04 -4.23
N SER A 244 10.77 5.63 -4.84
CA SER A 244 12.16 5.17 -4.74
C SER A 244 13.10 6.37 -4.72
N GLY A 245 14.32 6.14 -4.22
CA GLY A 245 15.44 7.03 -4.44
C GLY A 245 15.91 6.97 -5.89
N LEU A 246 16.27 8.14 -6.42
CA LEU A 246 16.70 8.38 -7.80
C LEU A 246 18.23 8.53 -7.91
N GLY A 247 18.92 8.63 -6.78
CA GLY A 247 20.37 8.71 -6.70
C GLY A 247 21.05 7.36 -6.54
N GLU A 248 22.38 7.39 -6.50
CA GLU A 248 23.20 6.20 -6.27
C GLU A 248 22.85 5.55 -4.92
N TRP A 249 22.66 4.24 -4.91
CA TRP A 249 22.35 3.52 -3.69
C TRP A 249 23.58 3.46 -2.77
N CYS A 250 23.34 3.66 -1.47
CA CYS A 250 24.32 3.60 -0.40
C CYS A 250 23.70 2.97 0.86
N TYR A 251 24.49 2.18 1.60
CA TYR A 251 24.10 1.68 2.91
C TYR A 251 25.01 2.25 4.00
N GLY A 252 24.42 2.93 4.97
CA GLY A 252 25.16 3.65 6.00
C GLY A 252 24.29 4.62 6.77
N THR A 253 24.91 5.44 7.61
CA THR A 253 24.27 6.61 8.22
C THR A 253 24.01 7.67 7.15
N GLY A 254 22.78 8.15 7.06
CA GLY A 254 22.46 9.28 6.20
C GLY A 254 22.82 10.64 6.82
N GLY A 255 22.36 11.72 6.19
CA GLY A 255 22.67 13.10 6.57
C GLY A 255 23.60 13.80 5.58
N ILE A 256 23.70 15.12 5.69
CA ILE A 256 24.64 15.93 4.86
C ILE A 256 26.12 15.59 5.11
N THR A 257 26.43 15.00 6.27
CA THR A 257 27.76 14.55 6.69
C THR A 257 27.77 13.06 7.06
N GLY A 258 26.75 12.30 6.63
CA GLY A 258 26.68 10.86 6.86
C GLY A 258 27.62 10.06 5.96
N GLU A 259 27.71 8.76 6.20
CA GLU A 259 28.33 7.80 5.27
C GLU A 259 27.66 7.85 3.89
N CYS A 260 26.34 8.07 3.87
CA CYS A 260 25.54 8.29 2.68
C CYS A 260 25.04 9.73 2.66
N TYR A 261 25.22 10.44 1.54
CA TYR A 261 24.64 11.77 1.39
C TYR A 261 23.11 11.67 1.31
N ASP A 262 22.42 12.07 2.38
CA ASP A 262 20.96 12.12 2.43
C ASP A 262 20.50 13.25 3.36
N PRO A 263 20.20 14.46 2.84
CA PRO A 263 19.80 15.59 3.68
C PRO A 263 18.42 15.40 4.35
N ILE A 264 17.62 14.41 3.93
CA ILE A 264 16.26 14.17 4.44
C ILE A 264 16.27 13.12 5.57
N TYR A 265 17.08 12.06 5.42
CA TYR A 265 17.11 10.94 6.36
C TYR A 265 18.49 10.74 6.97
N GLY A 266 18.62 10.96 8.28
CA GLY A 266 19.89 10.80 9.01
C GLY A 266 20.11 9.44 9.70
N SER A 267 19.09 8.58 9.74
CA SER A 267 19.21 7.27 10.39
C SER A 267 20.08 6.31 9.56
N LYS A 268 20.63 5.26 10.18
CA LYS A 268 21.36 4.22 9.46
C LYS A 268 20.39 3.34 8.65
N GLY A 269 20.68 3.13 7.37
CA GLY A 269 19.86 2.29 6.50
C GLY A 269 20.26 2.37 5.02
N ASN A 270 19.30 2.08 4.14
CA ASN A 270 19.44 2.28 2.70
C ASN A 270 19.14 3.74 2.35
N HIS A 271 20.00 4.35 1.54
CA HIS A 271 19.87 5.72 1.05
C HIS A 271 20.10 5.78 -0.47
N ALA A 272 19.37 6.67 -1.14
CA ALA A 272 19.50 6.93 -2.58
C ALA A 272 18.90 8.30 -2.95
N TYR A 273 19.18 9.32 -2.13
CA TYR A 273 18.67 10.69 -2.34
C TYR A 273 19.07 11.24 -3.72
N PRO A 274 18.20 12.00 -4.42
CA PRO A 274 16.86 12.45 -4.01
C PRO A 274 15.79 11.38 -4.18
N TYR A 275 14.69 11.50 -3.47
CA TYR A 275 13.56 10.58 -3.58
C TYR A 275 12.39 11.17 -4.36
N ALA A 276 11.59 10.29 -4.99
CA ALA A 276 10.34 10.69 -5.64
C ALA A 276 9.21 9.70 -5.33
N ASN A 277 8.01 10.24 -5.06
CA ASN A 277 6.81 9.42 -5.07
C ASN A 277 6.52 8.96 -6.49
N GLN A 278 6.12 7.70 -6.65
CA GLN A 278 5.90 7.05 -7.93
C GLN A 278 4.60 6.25 -7.93
N VAL A 279 3.98 6.16 -9.10
CA VAL A 279 3.00 5.13 -9.42
C VAL A 279 3.66 4.09 -10.31
N PHE A 280 3.40 2.82 -10.02
CA PHE A 280 3.79 1.67 -10.86
C PHE A 280 2.53 1.05 -11.42
N ALA A 281 2.30 1.20 -12.72
CA ALA A 281 1.10 0.72 -13.39
C ALA A 281 1.35 -0.59 -14.12
N TYR A 282 0.54 -1.59 -13.80
CA TYR A 282 0.57 -2.93 -14.37
C TYR A 282 -0.66 -3.17 -15.24
N ASP A 283 -0.46 -3.83 -16.39
CA ASP A 283 -1.55 -4.19 -17.28
C ASP A 283 -2.20 -5.48 -16.80
N VAL A 284 -3.50 -5.41 -16.52
CA VAL A 284 -4.32 -6.54 -16.07
C VAL A 284 -4.33 -7.68 -17.09
N LEU A 285 -4.19 -7.39 -18.38
CA LEU A 285 -4.10 -8.43 -19.41
C LEU A 285 -2.80 -9.25 -19.31
N GLU A 286 -1.69 -8.64 -18.88
CA GLU A 286 -0.46 -9.38 -18.58
C GLU A 286 -0.59 -10.19 -17.29
N LEU A 287 -1.28 -9.66 -16.28
CA LEU A 287 -1.59 -10.41 -15.06
C LEU A 287 -2.46 -11.65 -15.38
N LEU A 288 -3.38 -11.55 -16.34
CA LEU A 288 -4.16 -12.69 -16.83
C LEU A 288 -3.29 -13.74 -17.53
N GLN A 289 -2.23 -13.35 -18.22
CA GLN A 289 -1.27 -14.30 -18.78
C GLN A 289 -0.56 -15.09 -17.68
N VAL A 290 -0.25 -14.46 -16.55
CA VAL A 290 0.29 -15.17 -15.37
C VAL A 290 -0.74 -16.13 -14.79
N LYS A 291 -1.99 -15.67 -14.58
CA LYS A 291 -3.10 -16.52 -14.12
C LYS A 291 -3.30 -17.74 -15.02
N ASN A 292 -3.17 -17.57 -16.34
CA ASN A 292 -3.35 -18.63 -17.33
C ASN A 292 -2.08 -19.49 -17.54
N GLY A 293 -1.00 -19.22 -16.80
CA GLY A 293 0.25 -20.00 -16.86
C GLY A 293 1.12 -19.75 -18.10
N THR A 294 0.83 -18.71 -18.89
CA THR A 294 1.63 -18.35 -20.07
C THR A 294 2.76 -17.37 -19.76
N LYS A 295 2.75 -16.77 -18.56
CA LYS A 295 3.85 -15.99 -17.99
C LYS A 295 4.10 -16.39 -16.55
N LYS A 296 5.32 -16.20 -16.07
CA LYS A 296 5.66 -16.29 -14.65
C LYS A 296 5.41 -14.95 -13.96
N PRO A 297 5.13 -14.93 -12.65
CA PRO A 297 4.83 -13.69 -11.92
C PRO A 297 5.90 -12.59 -12.05
N TRP A 298 7.18 -12.97 -12.10
CA TRP A 298 8.31 -12.03 -12.21
C TRP A 298 8.64 -11.60 -13.65
N GLU A 299 7.95 -12.14 -14.66
CA GLU A 299 8.12 -11.73 -16.05
C GLU A 299 7.27 -10.50 -16.40
N VAL A 300 6.26 -10.18 -15.59
CA VAL A 300 5.46 -8.96 -15.73
C VAL A 300 6.24 -7.78 -15.17
N LYS A 301 6.26 -6.66 -15.88
CA LYS A 301 6.85 -5.40 -15.44
C LYS A 301 5.78 -4.30 -15.45
N PRO A 302 5.96 -3.19 -14.71
CA PRO A 302 5.11 -2.04 -14.90
C PRO A 302 5.20 -1.60 -16.38
N TYR A 303 4.07 -1.42 -17.05
CA TYR A 303 4.07 -0.86 -18.41
C TYR A 303 4.42 0.63 -18.38
N GLN A 304 4.18 1.28 -17.24
CA GLN A 304 4.58 2.66 -16.99
C GLN A 304 4.88 2.88 -15.52
N THR A 305 5.87 3.73 -15.28
CA THR A 305 6.06 4.40 -13.99
C THR A 305 6.04 5.90 -14.21
N TRP A 306 5.50 6.64 -13.26
CA TRP A 306 5.58 8.10 -13.29
C TRP A 306 5.74 8.66 -11.89
N GLN A 307 6.46 9.76 -11.81
CA GLN A 307 6.66 10.51 -10.57
C GLN A 307 5.53 11.50 -10.36
N PHE A 308 5.23 11.81 -9.11
CA PHE A 308 4.28 12.86 -8.76
C PHE A 308 4.68 13.60 -7.50
N ILE A 309 4.22 14.84 -7.40
CA ILE A 309 4.48 15.76 -6.29
C ILE A 309 3.17 15.99 -5.57
N LEU A 310 3.13 15.73 -4.27
CA LEU A 310 2.01 16.06 -3.42
C LEU A 310 2.13 17.51 -2.91
N PRO A 311 1.03 18.26 -2.78
CA PRO A 311 1.04 19.52 -2.05
C PRO A 311 1.66 19.35 -0.65
N PHE A 312 2.35 20.40 -0.19
CA PHE A 312 3.04 20.48 1.11
C PHE A 312 4.24 19.53 1.28
N GLN A 313 4.64 18.77 0.25
CA GLN A 313 5.77 17.87 0.36
C GLN A 313 7.09 18.64 0.40
N THR A 314 8.06 18.11 1.13
CA THR A 314 9.46 18.56 1.01
C THR A 314 10.05 17.98 -0.26
N GLU A 315 10.79 18.79 -1.02
CA GLU A 315 11.48 18.32 -2.23
C GLU A 315 12.45 17.18 -1.88
N GLY A 316 12.44 16.14 -2.72
CA GLY A 316 13.29 14.98 -2.52
C GLY A 316 12.88 14.06 -1.37
N ASP A 317 11.70 14.20 -0.74
CA ASP A 317 11.20 13.26 0.29
C ASP A 317 10.22 12.21 -0.27
N LEU A 318 10.22 11.00 0.31
CA LEU A 318 9.15 10.00 0.17
C LEU A 318 8.08 10.20 1.23
N VAL A 319 6.93 10.71 0.79
CA VAL A 319 5.87 11.16 1.70
C VAL A 319 4.61 10.30 1.66
N VAL A 320 4.41 9.45 0.65
CA VAL A 320 3.25 8.55 0.60
C VAL A 320 3.32 7.53 1.74
N LYS A 321 2.20 7.33 2.45
CA LYS A 321 2.08 6.32 3.54
C LYS A 321 1.02 5.25 3.31
N GLY A 322 0.07 5.51 2.43
CA GLY A 322 -1.06 4.62 2.16
C GLY A 322 -1.89 5.16 1.00
N ALA A 323 -2.66 4.27 0.38
CA ALA A 323 -3.63 4.63 -0.64
C ALA A 323 -4.92 3.83 -0.46
N ALA A 324 -6.06 4.46 -0.73
CA ALA A 324 -7.37 3.84 -0.75
C ALA A 324 -8.18 4.34 -1.96
N TYR A 325 -9.23 3.61 -2.33
CA TYR A 325 -10.02 3.90 -3.52
C TYR A 325 -11.52 3.73 -3.28
N ASP A 326 -12.29 4.71 -3.72
CA ASP A 326 -13.75 4.68 -3.81
C ASP A 326 -14.16 4.38 -5.27
N PRO A 327 -14.61 3.16 -5.58
CA PRO A 327 -14.98 2.78 -6.94
C PRO A 327 -16.29 3.43 -7.44
N ASN A 328 -17.14 3.94 -6.54
CA ASN A 328 -18.42 4.54 -6.91
C ASN A 328 -18.23 5.96 -7.44
N THR A 329 -17.32 6.71 -6.81
CA THR A 329 -17.02 8.08 -7.19
C THR A 329 -15.67 8.22 -7.88
N GLN A 330 -14.95 7.13 -8.13
CA GLN A 330 -13.59 7.11 -8.68
C GLN A 330 -12.61 8.03 -7.94
N ARG A 331 -12.76 8.17 -6.61
CA ARG A 331 -11.83 8.95 -5.79
C ARG A 331 -10.71 8.05 -5.28
N MET A 332 -9.47 8.52 -5.40
CA MET A 332 -8.30 7.92 -4.79
C MET A 332 -7.82 8.80 -3.64
N PHE A 333 -7.60 8.20 -2.48
CA PHE A 333 -7.12 8.86 -1.28
C PHE A 333 -5.66 8.49 -1.06
N ILE A 334 -4.79 9.47 -0.84
CA ILE A 334 -3.36 9.24 -0.55
C ILE A 334 -3.01 9.92 0.76
N SER A 335 -2.47 9.17 1.71
CA SER A 335 -1.98 9.72 2.98
C SER A 335 -0.55 10.25 2.85
N HIS A 336 -0.32 11.45 3.39
CA HIS A 336 0.94 12.16 3.38
C HIS A 336 1.58 12.11 4.77
N LYS A 337 2.75 11.48 4.87
CA LYS A 337 3.67 11.55 6.01
C LYS A 337 3.79 12.98 6.52
N ASN A 338 3.24 13.22 7.69
CA ASN A 338 3.50 14.44 8.45
C ASN A 338 3.83 13.99 9.86
N ALA A 339 4.97 14.45 10.40
CA ALA A 339 5.53 13.99 11.67
C ALA A 339 4.58 14.27 12.85
N ASP A 340 4.85 15.32 13.63
CA ASP A 340 3.90 15.82 14.64
C ASP A 340 2.87 16.81 14.07
N ASN A 341 3.07 17.23 12.82
CA ASN A 341 2.11 18.06 12.09
C ASN A 341 0.85 17.24 11.71
N PRO A 342 -0.28 17.90 11.44
CA PRO A 342 -1.50 17.21 11.00
C PRO A 342 -1.25 16.31 9.78
N LEU A 343 -1.57 15.03 9.88
CA LEU A 343 -1.62 14.11 8.73
C LEU A 343 -2.57 14.69 7.67
N VAL A 344 -2.10 14.79 6.42
CA VAL A 344 -2.88 15.27 5.27
C VAL A 344 -3.31 14.07 4.42
N ILE A 345 -4.58 14.07 4.00
CA ILE A 345 -5.10 13.13 3.00
C ILE A 345 -5.35 13.92 1.73
N HIS A 346 -4.70 13.52 0.64
CA HIS A 346 -4.94 14.08 -0.69
C HIS A 346 -6.02 13.27 -1.39
N VAL A 347 -6.93 13.96 -2.06
CA VAL A 347 -8.04 13.34 -2.81
C VAL A 347 -7.87 13.62 -4.28
N PHE A 348 -7.74 12.57 -5.07
CA PHE A 348 -7.65 12.62 -6.52
C PHE A 348 -8.89 12.01 -7.14
N LYS A 349 -9.30 12.53 -8.30
CA LYS A 349 -10.28 11.87 -9.15
C LYS A 349 -9.55 11.08 -10.23
N VAL A 350 -9.84 9.80 -10.34
CA VAL A 350 -9.46 9.03 -11.52
C VAL A 350 -10.44 9.40 -12.63
N THR A 351 -9.88 9.82 -13.77
CA THR A 351 -10.64 10.18 -14.97
C THR A 351 -10.37 9.15 -16.04
N ILE A 352 -11.43 8.55 -16.57
CA ILE A 352 -11.36 7.58 -17.68
C ILE A 352 -11.91 8.29 -18.91
N PRO A 353 -11.10 8.53 -19.94
CA PRO A 353 -11.57 9.13 -21.18
C PRO A 353 -12.71 8.29 -21.80
N PRO A 354 -13.81 8.90 -22.28
CA PRO A 354 -14.99 8.20 -22.79
C PRO A 354 -14.75 7.47 -24.13
N ASP A 355 -13.63 7.76 -24.79
CA ASP A 355 -13.21 7.33 -26.12
C ASP A 355 -12.11 6.26 -26.12
N LEU A 356 -11.81 5.67 -24.95
CA LEU A 356 -11.02 4.44 -24.91
C LEU A 356 -11.86 3.29 -25.47
N GLU A 357 -11.58 2.90 -26.72
CA GLU A 357 -12.13 1.67 -27.30
C GLU A 357 -11.94 0.48 -26.34
N GLN A 358 -12.85 -0.50 -26.41
CA GLN A 358 -12.75 -1.73 -25.64
C GLN A 358 -11.40 -2.39 -25.93
N ASP A 359 -10.54 -2.39 -24.93
CA ASP A 359 -9.10 -2.37 -25.16
C ASP A 359 -8.55 -3.77 -25.41
N THR A 360 -8.48 -4.17 -26.68
CA THR A 360 -8.02 -5.51 -27.11
C THR A 360 -6.50 -5.62 -27.26
N ILE A 361 -5.77 -4.50 -27.14
CA ILE A 361 -4.31 -4.38 -27.31
C ILE A 361 -3.75 -3.67 -26.08
N PRO A 362 -2.70 -4.15 -25.38
CA PRO A 362 -2.12 -3.54 -24.16
C PRO A 362 -1.97 -2.02 -24.19
N PRO A 363 -1.92 -1.31 -23.02
CA PRO A 363 -1.57 0.08 -22.90
C PRO A 363 -0.83 0.74 -24.05
N THR A 364 -1.40 1.53 -24.96
CA THR A 364 -0.54 2.64 -25.39
C THR A 364 -0.54 3.62 -24.22
N PRO A 365 0.63 4.09 -23.75
CA PRO A 365 0.74 4.94 -22.58
C PRO A 365 -0.35 6.01 -22.60
N PRO A 366 -1.15 6.19 -21.54
CA PRO A 366 -2.06 7.32 -21.49
C PRO A 366 -1.20 8.57 -21.51
N GLN A 367 -1.19 9.27 -22.65
CA GLN A 367 -0.44 10.51 -22.79
C GLN A 367 -1.00 11.62 -21.88
N ASN A 368 -2.19 11.41 -21.30
CA ASN A 368 -2.96 12.39 -20.54
C ASN A 368 -3.62 11.85 -19.25
N LEU A 369 -3.07 10.80 -18.59
CA LEU A 369 -3.54 10.44 -17.24
C LEU A 369 -3.07 11.51 -16.23
N ASN A 370 -3.78 12.63 -16.22
CA ASN A 370 -3.56 13.70 -15.26
C ASN A 370 -4.29 13.34 -13.97
N LEU A 371 -3.52 13.18 -12.88
CA LEU A 371 -4.06 13.30 -11.53
C LEU A 371 -4.45 14.77 -11.32
N THR A 372 -5.64 15.13 -11.78
CA THR A 372 -6.17 16.47 -11.55
C THR A 372 -6.71 16.52 -10.14
N ILE A 373 -6.22 17.48 -9.35
CA ILE A 373 -6.84 17.78 -8.06
C ILE A 373 -8.26 18.29 -8.36
N ILE A 374 -9.26 17.78 -7.66
CA ILE A 374 -10.67 18.13 -7.89
C ILE A 374 -10.84 19.65 -7.61
N PRO A 375 -11.19 20.47 -8.61
CA PRO A 375 -11.53 21.87 -8.36
C PRO A 375 -12.91 21.95 -7.70
N ASN A 376 -13.11 22.96 -6.85
CA ASN A 376 -14.34 23.19 -6.09
C ASN A 376 -15.58 23.17 -7.02
N GLY A 377 -16.64 22.49 -6.56
CA GLY A 377 -18.00 22.68 -7.05
C GLY A 377 -18.63 23.92 -6.45
#